data_AF-A0A5E4LNX9-F1
#
_entry.id   AF-A0A5E4LNX9-F1
#
_cell.length_a   1.000
_cell.length_b   1.000
_cell.length_c   1.000
_cell.angle_alpha   90.00
_cell.angle_beta   90.00
_cell.angle_gamma   90.00
#
_symmetry.space_group_name_H-M   'P 1'
#
loop_
_entity.id
_entity.type
_entity.pdbx_description
1 polymer ?
#
loop_
_entity_poly.entity_id
_entity_poly.type
_entity_poly.pdbx_seq_one_letter_code
_entity_poly.pdbx_strand_id
1 'polypeptide(L)'
;MSDSSKYKNKGDKFPWKKLLYFASILVALVGSFILLIVTFMIHDALDKTQSTVLSNVDAVIQDLVSLETALITLESEVSTVNQSLDDLYSAFVPLSDGMNKTGNTLISLADSLSLIPTIGPTIPTASLRETSLSLKDSANKLSETASGLVDHKQGVADIADAIGNIKNDLHTQRENLQQTKKSIADIFGLIKLANILFFVVVLCMFGTFLMNSVAGLI
;
A
#
# COMPACT_ATOMS: atom_id res chain seq x y z
N MET A 1 -74.15 27.33 79.42
CA MET A 1 -74.51 26.43 78.29
C MET A 1 -74.39 27.26 77.02
N SER A 2 -73.54 27.00 76.03
CA SER A 2 -72.65 25.87 75.77
C SER A 2 -71.38 26.42 75.12
N ASP A 3 -70.25 25.94 75.61
CA ASP A 3 -68.93 26.07 75.04
C ASP A 3 -68.84 25.19 73.77
N SER A 4 -68.17 25.66 72.73
CA SER A 4 -67.82 24.86 71.55
C SER A 4 -66.63 25.46 70.80
N SER A 5 -65.47 25.36 71.45
CA SER A 5 -64.34 24.59 70.94
C SER A 5 -63.87 24.87 69.49
N LYS A 6 -62.84 25.73 69.44
CA LYS A 6 -61.74 25.77 68.45
C LYS A 6 -61.39 24.40 67.85
N TYR A 7 -61.69 24.19 66.56
CA TYR A 7 -60.98 23.19 65.75
C TYR A 7 -59.80 23.86 65.05
N LYS A 8 -58.67 23.85 65.76
CA LYS A 8 -57.36 24.24 65.26
C LYS A 8 -56.92 23.17 64.26
N ASN A 9 -57.03 23.48 62.97
CA ASN A 9 -56.55 22.63 61.87
C ASN A 9 -55.03 22.46 61.99
N LYS A 10 -54.60 21.36 62.60
CA LYS A 10 -53.23 20.85 62.63
C LYS A 10 -53.29 19.37 62.26
N GLY A 11 -53.59 19.10 61.00
CA GLY A 11 -53.39 17.79 60.38
C GLY A 11 -52.07 17.80 59.63
N ASP A 12 -51.19 16.89 60.00
CA ASP A 12 -49.78 16.83 59.63
C ASP A 12 -49.51 16.90 58.12
N LYS A 13 -48.75 17.93 57.71
CA LYS A 13 -48.12 17.97 56.39
C LYS A 13 -47.01 16.94 56.37
N PHE A 14 -47.34 15.71 56.01
CA PHE A 14 -46.38 14.64 55.74
C PHE A 14 -45.26 15.18 54.82
N PRO A 15 -43.97 14.91 55.11
CA PRO A 15 -42.82 15.58 54.48
C PRO A 15 -42.55 15.11 53.03
N TRP A 16 -43.58 14.72 52.27
CA TRP A 16 -43.49 14.23 50.90
C TRP A 16 -42.64 15.11 49.99
N LYS A 17 -42.74 16.43 50.13
CA LYS A 17 -41.92 17.37 49.36
C LYS A 17 -40.42 17.19 49.63
N LYS A 18 -40.01 17.10 50.89
CA LYS A 18 -38.60 16.90 51.27
C LYS A 18 -38.06 15.55 50.77
N LEU A 19 -38.90 14.52 50.81
CA LEU A 19 -38.55 13.18 50.35
C LEU A 19 -38.38 13.13 48.82
N LEU A 20 -39.26 13.83 48.08
CA LEU A 20 -39.13 14.01 46.62
C LEU A 20 -37.88 14.80 46.24
N TYR A 21 -37.54 15.87 46.96
CA TYR A 21 -36.30 16.61 46.73
C TYR A 21 -35.06 15.75 47.00
N PHE A 22 -35.06 14.97 48.08
CA PHE A 22 -33.97 14.02 48.36
C PHE A 22 -33.80 12.97 47.26
N ALA A 23 -34.92 12.39 46.80
CA ALA A 23 -34.90 11.43 45.70
C ALA A 23 -34.34 12.06 44.41
N SER A 24 -34.71 13.30 44.11
CA SER A 24 -34.22 14.02 42.93
C SER A 24 -32.71 14.28 42.99
N ILE A 25 -32.17 14.65 44.16
CA ILE A 25 -30.73 14.84 44.37
C ILE A 25 -29.98 13.53 44.17
N LEU A 26 -30.51 12.43 44.71
CA LEU A 26 -29.90 11.11 44.62
C LEU A 26 -29.88 10.61 43.16
N VAL A 27 -30.97 10.81 42.42
CA VAL A 27 -31.04 10.49 40.98
C VAL A 27 -30.03 11.31 40.18
N ALA A 28 -29.87 12.61 40.46
CA ALA A 28 -28.91 13.46 39.76
C ALA A 28 -27.45 13.07 40.06
N LEU A 29 -27.12 12.69 41.30
CA LEU A 29 -25.78 12.21 41.66
C LEU A 29 -25.46 10.87 40.99
N VAL A 30 -26.38 9.92 41.03
CA VAL A 30 -26.22 8.62 40.36
C VAL A 30 -26.13 8.80 38.85
N GLY A 31 -26.99 9.63 38.27
CA GLY A 31 -26.97 9.96 36.84
C GLY A 31 -25.64 10.58 36.41
N SER A 32 -25.12 11.55 37.17
CA SER A 32 -23.82 12.17 36.91
C SER A 32 -22.66 11.17 37.00
N PHE A 33 -22.71 10.23 37.95
CA PHE A 33 -21.66 9.21 38.11
C PHE A 33 -21.67 8.20 36.96
N ILE A 34 -22.86 7.73 36.55
CA ILE A 34 -23.02 6.86 35.37
C ILE A 34 -22.49 7.56 34.13
N LEU A 35 -22.82 8.85 33.95
CA LEU A 35 -22.36 9.63 32.79
C LEU A 35 -20.84 9.74 32.75
N LEU A 36 -20.19 9.96 33.90
CA LEU A 36 -18.73 9.96 33.99
C LEU A 36 -18.13 8.63 33.56
N ILE A 37 -18.65 7.50 34.05
CA ILE A 37 -18.18 6.16 33.65
C ILE A 37 -18.33 5.97 32.14
N VAL A 38 -19.50 6.30 31.57
CA VAL A 38 -19.77 6.15 30.14
C VAL A 38 -18.82 7.01 29.31
N THR A 39 -18.59 8.26 29.69
CA THR A 39 -17.65 9.15 28.98
C THR A 39 -16.23 8.61 29.01
N PHE A 40 -15.76 8.08 30.15
CA PHE A 40 -14.45 7.42 30.24
C PHE A 40 -14.36 6.17 29.38
N MET A 41 -15.38 5.31 29.37
CA MET A 41 -15.42 4.12 28.52
C MET A 41 -15.39 4.47 27.03
N ILE A 42 -16.14 5.50 26.62
CA ILE A 42 -16.11 6.00 25.24
C ILE A 42 -14.71 6.53 24.90
N HIS A 43 -14.07 7.27 25.81
CA HIS A 43 -12.73 7.81 25.60
C HIS A 43 -11.69 6.69 25.41
N ASP A 44 -11.67 5.69 26.29
CA ASP A 44 -10.78 4.52 26.19
C ASP A 44 -11.02 3.72 24.90
N ALA A 45 -12.28 3.53 24.51
CA ALA A 45 -12.62 2.86 23.26
C ALA A 45 -12.14 3.64 22.02
N LEU A 46 -12.25 4.97 22.05
CA LEU A 46 -11.73 5.85 21.00
C LEU A 46 -10.20 5.80 20.93
N ASP A 47 -9.50 5.79 22.06
CA ASP A 47 -8.04 5.67 22.12
C ASP A 47 -7.55 4.36 21.49
N LYS A 48 -8.17 3.24 21.88
CA LYS A 48 -7.82 1.92 21.34
C LYS A 48 -8.08 1.83 19.85
N THR A 49 -9.22 2.38 19.40
CA THR A 49 -9.60 2.37 17.99
C THR A 49 -8.64 3.25 17.18
N GLN A 50 -8.34 4.47 17.66
CA GLN A 50 -7.37 5.36 17.02
C GLN A 50 -6.00 4.68 16.91
N SER A 51 -5.49 4.09 18.00
CA SER A 51 -4.19 3.42 18.00
C SER A 51 -4.15 2.26 16.99
N THR A 52 -5.21 1.46 16.94
CA THR A 52 -5.30 0.33 16.00
C THR A 52 -5.33 0.80 14.55
N VAL A 53 -6.18 1.79 14.25
CA VAL A 53 -6.31 2.33 12.90
C VAL A 53 -5.01 2.99 12.44
N LEU A 54 -4.38 3.82 13.28
CA LEU A 54 -3.11 4.47 12.93
C LEU A 54 -1.98 3.46 12.76
N SER A 55 -1.92 2.43 13.60
CA SER A 55 -0.95 1.34 13.45
C SER A 55 -1.14 0.57 12.14
N ASN A 56 -2.38 0.30 11.73
CA ASN A 56 -2.65 -0.39 10.47
C ASN A 56 -2.27 0.48 9.27
N VAL A 57 -2.54 1.79 9.32
CA VAL A 57 -2.11 2.72 8.26
C VAL A 57 -0.59 2.79 8.19
N ASP A 58 0.11 2.81 9.33
CA ASP A 58 1.57 2.75 9.37
C ASP A 58 2.13 1.45 8.78
N ALA A 59 1.51 0.31 9.06
CA ALA A 59 1.90 -0.97 8.46
C ALA A 59 1.80 -0.93 6.93
N VAL A 60 0.67 -0.43 6.39
CA VAL A 60 0.50 -0.29 4.92
C VAL A 60 1.54 0.67 4.33
N ILE A 61 1.85 1.77 5.01
CA ILE A 61 2.90 2.70 4.56
C ILE A 61 4.26 1.99 4.50
N GLN A 62 4.60 1.13 5.47
CA GLN A 62 5.83 0.35 5.46
C GLN A 62 5.84 -0.72 4.35
N ASP A 63 4.70 -1.33 4.06
CA ASP A 63 4.57 -2.26 2.94
C ASP A 63 4.84 -1.56 1.60
N LEU A 64 4.33 -0.33 1.43
CA LEU A 64 4.62 0.49 0.25
C LEU A 64 6.12 0.83 0.13
N VAL A 65 6.78 1.18 1.23
CA VAL A 65 8.24 1.45 1.24
C VAL A 65 9.04 0.18 0.89
N SER A 66 8.59 -0.97 1.37
CA SER A 66 9.20 -2.26 1.04
C SER A 66 9.04 -2.58 -0.45
N LEU A 67 7.88 -2.27 -1.03
CA LEU A 67 7.63 -2.43 -2.46
C LEU A 67 8.45 -1.46 -3.31
N GLU A 68 8.61 -0.19 -2.90
CA GLU A 68 9.52 0.78 -3.54
C GLU A 68 10.96 0.21 -3.58
N THR A 69 11.41 -0.42 -2.50
CA THR A 69 12.73 -1.05 -2.43
C THR A 69 12.84 -2.24 -3.38
N ALA A 70 11.82 -3.09 -3.45
CA ALA A 70 11.78 -4.22 -4.38
C ALA A 70 11.83 -3.76 -5.85
N LEU A 71 11.16 -2.65 -6.18
CA LEU A 71 11.22 -2.07 -7.52
C LEU A 71 12.61 -1.56 -7.87
N ILE A 72 13.35 -0.98 -6.93
CA ILE A 72 14.75 -0.57 -7.16
C ILE A 72 15.63 -1.78 -7.51
N THR A 73 15.42 -2.92 -6.84
CA THR A 73 16.11 -4.17 -7.19
C THR A 73 15.76 -4.62 -8.60
N LEU A 74 14.47 -4.59 -8.97
CA LEU A 74 14.01 -4.93 -10.31
C LEU A 74 14.58 -4.00 -11.38
N GLU A 75 14.69 -2.68 -11.12
CA GLU A 75 15.35 -1.73 -12.02
C GLU A 75 16.81 -2.16 -12.31
N SER A 76 17.54 -2.61 -11.28
CA SER A 76 18.91 -3.10 -11.43
C SER A 76 18.99 -4.41 -12.23
N GLU A 77 18.08 -5.35 -12.00
CA GLU A 77 18.01 -6.61 -12.73
C GLU A 77 17.68 -6.37 -14.21
N VAL A 78 16.71 -5.49 -14.49
CA VAL A 78 16.34 -5.07 -15.85
C VAL A 78 17.52 -4.42 -16.57
N SER A 79 18.28 -3.55 -15.89
CA SER A 79 19.50 -2.97 -16.45
C SER A 79 20.55 -4.03 -16.78
N THR A 80 20.68 -5.07 -15.94
CA THR A 80 21.63 -6.18 -16.16
C THR A 80 21.22 -7.03 -17.36
N VAL A 81 19.92 -7.33 -17.49
CA VAL A 81 19.38 -8.04 -18.66
C VAL A 81 19.60 -7.22 -19.93
N ASN A 82 19.32 -5.91 -19.90
CA ASN A 82 19.54 -5.03 -21.04
C ASN A 82 21.01 -5.03 -21.49
N GLN A 83 21.95 -4.98 -20.55
CA GLN A 83 23.38 -5.08 -20.87
C GLN A 83 23.74 -6.45 -21.45
N SER A 84 23.18 -7.54 -20.90
CA SER A 84 23.42 -8.89 -21.40
C SER A 84 22.91 -9.08 -22.84
N LEU A 85 21.79 -8.45 -23.19
CA LEU A 85 21.28 -8.43 -24.57
C LEU A 85 22.23 -7.67 -25.51
N ASP A 86 22.80 -6.55 -25.07
CA ASP A 86 23.80 -5.79 -25.83
C ASP A 86 25.10 -6.57 -26.05
N ASP A 87 25.56 -7.29 -25.03
CA ASP A 87 26.74 -8.13 -25.10
C ASP A 87 26.52 -9.31 -26.07
N LEU A 88 25.34 -9.96 -25.99
CA LEU A 88 24.97 -11.04 -26.91
C LEU A 88 24.86 -10.55 -28.35
N TYR A 89 24.22 -9.40 -28.58
CA TYR A 89 24.12 -8.80 -29.91
C TYR A 89 25.52 -8.51 -30.48
N SER A 90 26.39 -7.91 -29.67
CA SER A 90 27.77 -7.58 -30.03
C SER A 90 28.64 -8.82 -30.28
N ALA A 91 28.29 -9.98 -29.72
CA ALA A 91 28.97 -11.24 -29.98
C ALA A 91 28.42 -11.95 -31.23
N PHE A 92 27.10 -11.93 -31.43
CA PHE A 92 26.43 -12.71 -32.48
C PHE A 92 26.60 -12.10 -33.87
N VAL A 93 26.57 -10.78 -34.01
CA VAL A 93 26.75 -10.12 -35.32
C VAL A 93 28.13 -10.43 -35.93
N PRO A 94 29.26 -10.26 -35.21
CA PRO A 94 30.59 -10.59 -35.77
C PRO A 94 30.77 -12.09 -36.00
N LEU A 95 30.20 -12.94 -35.16
CA LEU A 95 30.27 -14.39 -35.35
C LEU A 95 29.52 -14.82 -36.62
N SER A 96 28.33 -14.26 -36.87
CA SER A 96 27.57 -14.51 -38.10
C SER A 96 28.37 -14.10 -39.35
N ASP A 97 28.96 -12.90 -39.33
CA ASP A 97 29.82 -12.42 -40.42
C ASP A 97 31.06 -13.30 -40.62
N GLY A 98 31.73 -13.70 -39.53
CA GLY A 98 32.88 -14.61 -39.56
C GLY A 98 32.55 -15.99 -40.14
N MET A 99 31.38 -16.54 -39.81
CA MET A 99 30.89 -17.80 -40.38
C MET A 99 30.59 -17.67 -41.86
N ASN A 100 29.98 -16.56 -42.30
CA ASN A 100 29.76 -16.27 -43.72
C ASN A 100 31.06 -16.15 -44.50
N LYS A 101 32.06 -15.44 -43.96
CA LYS A 101 33.41 -15.33 -44.54
C LYS A 101 34.11 -16.68 -44.63
N THR A 102 34.01 -17.51 -43.60
CA THR A 102 34.58 -18.87 -43.58
C THR A 102 33.88 -19.75 -44.61
N GLY A 103 32.55 -19.71 -44.68
CA GLY A 103 31.78 -20.41 -45.71
C GLY A 103 32.20 -20.01 -47.13
N ASN A 104 32.33 -18.71 -47.40
CA ASN A 104 32.82 -18.23 -48.70
C ASN A 104 34.25 -18.73 -49.00
N THR A 105 35.14 -18.72 -48.01
CA THR A 105 36.52 -19.22 -48.18
C THR A 105 36.54 -20.71 -48.51
N LEU A 106 35.68 -21.52 -47.87
CA LEU A 106 35.55 -22.94 -48.15
C LEU A 106 35.02 -23.23 -49.57
N ILE A 107 34.08 -22.41 -50.07
CA ILE A 107 33.60 -22.54 -51.46
C ILE A 107 34.75 -22.26 -52.43
N SER A 108 35.50 -21.18 -52.21
CA SER A 108 36.63 -20.79 -53.06
C SER A 108 37.76 -21.82 -53.03
N LEU A 109 37.99 -22.45 -51.88
CA LEU A 109 38.94 -23.55 -51.75
C LEU A 109 38.47 -24.79 -52.53
N ALA A 110 37.19 -25.16 -52.41
CA ALA A 110 36.62 -26.28 -53.16
C ALA A 110 36.72 -26.05 -54.68
N ASP A 111 36.45 -24.83 -55.14
CA ASP A 111 36.57 -24.44 -56.55
C ASP A 111 38.03 -24.52 -57.02
N SER A 112 38.98 -23.99 -56.24
CA SER A 112 40.42 -24.05 -56.57
C SER A 112 40.95 -25.48 -56.65
N LEU A 113 40.54 -26.34 -55.71
CA LEU A 113 40.93 -27.74 -55.69
C LEU A 113 40.33 -28.54 -56.87
N SER A 114 39.14 -28.16 -57.35
CA SER A 114 38.52 -28.80 -58.52
C SER A 114 39.30 -28.58 -59.83
N LEU A 115 40.16 -27.56 -59.87
CA LEU A 115 40.98 -27.21 -61.04
C LEU A 115 42.31 -27.98 -61.11
N ILE A 116 42.67 -28.77 -60.10
CA ILE A 116 43.92 -29.54 -60.07
C ILE A 116 43.73 -30.85 -60.87
N PRO A 117 44.31 -31.00 -62.09
CA PRO A 117 43.94 -32.09 -63.00
C PRO A 117 44.55 -33.46 -62.64
N THR A 118 45.51 -33.51 -61.72
CA THR A 118 46.48 -34.62 -61.62
C THR A 118 46.35 -35.49 -60.37
N ILE A 119 45.37 -35.21 -59.51
CA ILE A 119 45.11 -36.00 -58.30
C ILE A 119 43.68 -36.50 -58.47
N GLY A 120 43.51 -37.83 -58.52
CA GLY A 120 42.24 -38.49 -58.84
C GLY A 120 41.07 -38.15 -57.90
N PRO A 121 39.96 -38.92 -57.94
CA PRO A 121 38.66 -38.62 -57.29
C PRO A 121 38.65 -38.51 -55.74
N THR A 122 39.79 -38.32 -55.09
CA THR A 122 40.01 -38.30 -53.63
C THR A 122 39.95 -36.92 -52.98
N ILE A 123 39.78 -35.81 -53.71
CA ILE A 123 39.64 -34.50 -53.07
C ILE A 123 38.17 -34.27 -52.67
N PRO A 124 37.85 -34.05 -51.37
CA PRO A 124 36.47 -33.96 -50.87
C PRO A 124 35.84 -32.58 -51.13
N THR A 125 35.88 -32.10 -52.37
CA THR A 125 35.32 -30.79 -52.77
C THR A 125 33.82 -30.70 -52.49
N ALA A 126 33.08 -31.81 -52.65
CA ALA A 126 31.67 -31.89 -52.30
C ALA A 126 31.42 -31.64 -50.81
N SER A 127 32.20 -32.27 -49.92
CA SER A 127 32.09 -32.08 -48.47
C SER A 127 32.47 -30.67 -48.03
N LEU A 128 33.45 -30.04 -48.70
CA LEU A 128 33.78 -28.62 -48.46
C LEU A 128 32.63 -27.69 -48.84
N ARG A 129 31.95 -27.96 -49.97
CA ARG A 129 30.78 -27.20 -50.41
C ARG A 129 29.59 -27.39 -49.48
N GLU A 130 29.35 -28.61 -49.02
CA GLU A 130 28.30 -28.90 -48.04
C GLU A 130 28.57 -28.19 -46.70
N THR A 131 29.82 -28.25 -46.21
CA THR A 131 30.23 -27.53 -44.99
C THR A 131 30.05 -26.02 -45.15
N SER A 132 30.41 -25.46 -46.32
CA SER A 132 30.19 -24.05 -46.63
C SER A 132 28.71 -23.66 -46.56
N LEU A 133 27.82 -24.48 -47.14
CA LEU A 133 26.38 -24.25 -47.11
C LEU A 133 25.83 -24.31 -45.68
N SER A 134 26.25 -25.31 -44.89
CA SER A 134 25.85 -25.44 -43.48
C SER A 134 26.34 -24.27 -42.62
N LEU A 135 27.55 -23.74 -42.88
CA LEU A 135 28.06 -22.54 -42.22
C LEU A 135 27.24 -21.30 -42.57
N LYS A 136 26.85 -21.13 -43.83
CA LYS A 136 25.98 -20.03 -44.27
C LYS A 136 24.59 -20.11 -43.64
N ASP A 137 24.00 -21.30 -43.60
CA ASP A 137 22.71 -21.51 -42.92
C ASP A 137 22.79 -21.14 -41.43
N SER A 138 23.86 -21.59 -40.76
CA SER A 138 24.09 -21.25 -39.36
C SER A 138 24.35 -19.76 -39.13
N ALA A 139 25.07 -19.11 -40.06
CA ALA A 139 25.29 -17.65 -40.03
C ALA A 139 23.97 -16.88 -40.16
N ASN A 140 23.07 -17.31 -41.05
CA ASN A 140 21.75 -16.70 -41.23
C ASN A 140 20.91 -16.83 -39.94
N LYS A 141 20.84 -18.03 -39.36
CA LYS A 141 20.14 -18.26 -38.07
C LYS A 141 20.69 -17.38 -36.95
N LEU A 142 21.99 -17.15 -36.92
CA LEU A 142 22.62 -16.28 -35.93
C LEU A 142 22.28 -14.80 -36.17
N SER A 143 22.19 -14.37 -37.43
CA SER A 143 21.73 -13.02 -37.79
C SER A 143 20.24 -12.80 -37.44
N GLU A 144 19.41 -13.82 -37.65
CA GLU A 144 18.00 -13.81 -37.23
C GLU A 144 17.90 -13.72 -35.70
N THR A 145 18.72 -14.49 -34.98
CA THR A 145 18.81 -14.41 -33.51
C THR A 145 19.22 -13.02 -33.05
N ALA A 146 20.24 -12.41 -33.67
CA ALA A 146 20.67 -11.06 -33.36
C ALA A 146 19.55 -10.02 -33.62
N SER A 147 18.74 -10.21 -34.66
CA SER A 147 17.57 -9.36 -34.91
C SER A 147 16.51 -9.53 -33.81
N GLY A 148 16.23 -10.77 -33.39
CA GLY A 148 15.32 -11.05 -32.28
C GLY A 148 15.80 -10.48 -30.92
N LEU A 149 17.11 -10.36 -30.70
CA LEU A 149 17.64 -9.69 -29.51
C LEU A 149 17.28 -8.19 -29.47
N VAL A 150 17.18 -7.52 -30.63
CA VAL A 150 16.73 -6.12 -30.71
C VAL A 150 15.28 -6.00 -30.27
N ASP A 151 14.41 -6.92 -30.69
CA ASP A 151 13.01 -6.95 -30.27
C ASP A 151 12.88 -7.20 -28.77
N HIS A 152 13.67 -8.13 -28.23
CA HIS A 152 13.72 -8.36 -26.78
C HIS A 152 14.22 -7.14 -26.02
N LYS A 153 15.19 -6.39 -26.56
CA LYS A 153 15.67 -5.15 -25.96
C LYS A 153 14.56 -4.10 -25.85
N GLN A 154 13.74 -3.97 -26.89
CA GLN A 154 12.57 -3.09 -26.82
C GLN A 154 11.60 -3.54 -25.73
N GLY A 155 11.30 -4.85 -25.62
CA GLY A 155 10.45 -5.37 -24.54
C GLY A 155 11.02 -5.12 -23.14
N VAL A 156 12.34 -5.17 -22.97
CA VAL A 156 13.02 -4.83 -21.70
C VAL A 156 12.89 -3.33 -21.38
N ALA A 157 12.99 -2.46 -22.38
CA ALA A 157 12.75 -1.02 -22.21
C ALA A 157 11.30 -0.73 -21.78
N ASP A 158 10.32 -1.40 -22.41
CA ASP A 158 8.91 -1.26 -22.03
C ASP A 158 8.66 -1.70 -20.57
N ILE A 159 9.34 -2.75 -20.11
CA ILE A 159 9.30 -3.19 -18.70
C ILE A 159 9.92 -2.13 -17.77
N ALA A 160 11.05 -1.52 -18.15
CA ALA A 160 11.68 -0.47 -17.37
C ALA A 160 10.74 0.74 -17.19
N ASP A 161 10.05 1.15 -18.26
CA ASP A 161 9.07 2.23 -18.22
C ASP A 161 7.88 1.88 -17.32
N ALA A 162 7.38 0.63 -17.40
CA ALA A 162 6.30 0.16 -16.53
C ALA A 162 6.71 0.17 -15.04
N ILE A 163 7.94 -0.24 -14.71
CA ILE A 163 8.48 -0.17 -13.35
C ILE A 163 8.52 1.29 -12.86
N GLY A 164 9.00 2.21 -13.70
CA GLY A 164 9.02 3.64 -13.39
C GLY A 164 7.63 4.21 -13.08
N ASN A 165 6.62 3.81 -13.86
CA ASN A 165 5.23 4.22 -13.63
C ASN A 165 4.68 3.68 -12.31
N ILE A 166 4.88 2.39 -12.01
CA ILE A 166 4.43 1.78 -10.75
C ILE A 166 5.08 2.49 -9.55
N LYS A 167 6.36 2.82 -9.64
CA LYS A 167 7.10 3.53 -8.59
C LYS A 167 6.51 4.91 -8.30
N ASN A 168 6.13 5.66 -9.33
CA ASN A 168 5.46 6.95 -9.19
C ASN A 168 4.06 6.81 -8.56
N ASP A 169 3.30 5.80 -8.96
CA ASP A 169 1.99 5.50 -8.38
C ASP A 169 2.10 5.13 -6.90
N LEU A 170 3.09 4.31 -6.53
CA LEU A 170 3.35 3.96 -5.13
C LEU A 170 3.73 5.18 -4.29
N HIS A 171 4.59 6.04 -4.82
CA HIS A 171 4.96 7.29 -4.14
C HIS A 171 3.73 8.15 -3.85
N THR A 172 2.87 8.31 -4.85
CA THR A 172 1.61 9.07 -4.74
C THR A 172 0.66 8.43 -3.72
N GLN A 173 0.50 7.11 -3.75
CA GLN A 173 -0.34 6.39 -2.78
C GLN A 173 0.19 6.54 -1.35
N ARG A 174 1.51 6.51 -1.17
CA ARG A 174 2.14 6.70 0.15
C ARG A 174 1.88 8.09 0.69
N GLU A 175 2.00 9.14 -0.12
CA GLU A 175 1.66 10.51 0.28
C GLU A 175 0.18 10.66 0.65
N ASN A 176 -0.72 10.09 -0.16
CA ASN A 176 -2.15 10.08 0.12
C ASN A 176 -2.48 9.34 1.44
N LEU A 177 -1.79 8.25 1.74
CA LEU A 177 -1.96 7.54 3.01
C LEU A 177 -1.43 8.34 4.20
N GLN A 178 -0.31 9.05 4.06
CA GLN A 178 0.19 9.95 5.11
C GLN A 178 -0.82 11.08 5.40
N GLN A 179 -1.41 11.65 4.36
CA GLN A 179 -2.46 12.65 4.53
C GLN A 179 -3.73 12.05 5.17
N THR A 180 -4.13 10.85 4.75
CA THR A 180 -5.25 10.12 5.34
C THR A 180 -5.01 9.83 6.82
N LYS A 181 -3.80 9.39 7.18
CA LYS A 181 -3.37 9.18 8.58
C LYS A 181 -3.58 10.43 9.42
N LYS A 182 -3.14 11.58 8.92
CA LYS A 182 -3.31 12.88 9.60
C LYS A 182 -4.79 13.22 9.78
N SER A 183 -5.58 13.11 8.71
CA SER A 183 -7.03 13.38 8.75
C SER A 183 -7.76 12.47 9.74
N ILE A 184 -7.40 11.19 9.83
CA ILE A 184 -7.95 10.25 10.81
C ILE A 184 -7.61 10.72 12.23
N ALA A 185 -6.35 11.07 12.51
CA ALA A 185 -5.94 11.56 13.81
C ALA A 185 -6.71 12.83 14.22
N ASP A 186 -6.91 13.76 13.28
CA ASP A 186 -7.67 15.00 13.50
C ASP A 186 -9.15 14.69 13.81
N ILE A 187 -9.78 13.77 13.08
CA ILE A 187 -11.17 13.34 13.31
C ILE A 187 -11.32 12.72 14.70
N PHE A 188 -10.41 11.83 15.12
CA PHE A 188 -10.45 11.27 16.47
C PHE A 188 -10.28 12.35 17.55
N GLY A 189 -9.42 13.34 17.30
CA GLY A 189 -9.27 14.52 18.17
C GLY A 189 -10.59 15.29 18.33
N LEU A 190 -11.30 15.54 17.22
CA LEU A 190 -12.60 16.21 17.24
C LEU A 190 -13.68 15.39 17.95
N ILE A 191 -13.75 14.08 17.73
CA ILE A 191 -14.72 13.20 18.39
C ILE A 191 -14.48 13.18 19.90
N LYS A 192 -13.22 13.09 20.34
CA LYS A 192 -12.86 13.16 21.75
C LYS A 192 -13.27 14.49 22.38
N LEU A 193 -13.00 15.60 21.70
CA LEU A 193 -13.41 16.93 22.15
C LEU A 193 -14.93 17.04 22.26
N ALA A 194 -15.67 16.57 21.25
CA ALA A 194 -17.13 16.57 21.23
C ALA A 194 -17.72 15.73 22.38
N ASN A 195 -17.13 14.56 22.67
CA ASN A 195 -17.54 13.72 23.80
C ASN A 195 -17.35 14.42 25.15
N ILE A 196 -16.22 15.12 25.34
CA ILE A 196 -15.96 15.92 26.55
C ILE A 196 -16.95 17.09 26.66
N LEU A 197 -17.19 17.81 25.56
CA LEU A 197 -18.13 18.92 25.55
C LEU A 197 -19.55 18.46 25.88
N PHE A 198 -19.99 17.35 25.29
CA PHE A 198 -21.28 16.72 25.60
C PHE A 198 -21.38 16.36 27.08
N PHE A 199 -20.35 15.72 27.65
CA PHE A 199 -20.27 15.43 29.08
C PHE A 199 -20.45 16.69 29.92
N VAL A 200 -19.72 17.77 29.63
CA VAL A 200 -19.80 19.04 30.37
C VAL A 200 -21.19 19.67 30.27
N VAL A 201 -21.80 19.70 29.09
CA VAL A 201 -23.16 20.27 28.91
C VAL A 201 -24.18 19.49 29.72
N VAL A 202 -24.16 18.16 29.67
CA VAL A 202 -25.11 17.35 30.44
C VAL A 202 -24.84 17.45 31.95
N LEU A 203 -23.57 17.54 32.36
CA LEU A 203 -23.20 17.79 33.75
C LEU A 203 -23.75 19.13 34.27
N CYS A 204 -23.68 20.20 33.47
CA CYS A 204 -24.27 21.48 33.82
C CYS A 204 -25.81 21.39 33.96
N MET A 205 -26.48 20.61 33.11
CA MET A 205 -27.92 20.36 33.25
C MET A 205 -28.25 19.65 34.57
N PHE A 206 -27.47 18.64 34.96
CA PHE A 206 -27.62 18.01 36.29
C PHE A 206 -27.31 18.99 37.42
N GLY A 207 -26.31 19.86 37.27
CA GLY A 207 -25.96 20.88 38.26
C GLY A 207 -27.08 21.90 38.49
N THR A 208 -27.69 22.41 37.42
CA THR A 208 -28.85 23.31 37.53
C THR A 208 -30.08 22.63 38.14
N PHE A 209 -30.31 21.36 37.79
CA PHE A 209 -31.36 20.55 38.42
C PHE A 209 -31.12 20.37 39.92
N LEU A 210 -29.88 20.08 40.33
CA LEU A 210 -29.49 19.98 41.73
C LEU A 210 -29.70 21.29 42.50
N MET A 211 -29.29 22.42 41.94
CA MET A 211 -29.49 23.74 42.56
C MET A 211 -30.99 24.03 42.78
N ASN A 212 -31.84 23.73 41.80
CA ASN A 212 -33.29 23.90 41.91
C ASN A 212 -33.90 22.98 42.99
N SER A 213 -33.44 21.73 43.08
CA SER A 213 -33.91 20.79 44.11
C SER A 213 -33.47 21.17 45.52
N VAL A 214 -32.25 21.68 45.69
CA VAL A 214 -31.74 22.16 46.99
C VAL A 214 -32.47 23.44 47.42
N ALA A 215 -32.71 24.39 46.50
CA ALA A 215 -33.46 25.60 46.79
C ALA A 215 -34.91 25.32 47.24
N GLY A 216 -35.52 24.23 46.78
CA GLY A 216 -36.84 23.78 47.25
C GLY A 216 -36.85 23.04 48.60
N LEU A 217 -35.67 22.64 49.10
CA LEU A 217 -35.49 21.94 50.38
C LEU A 217 -35.31 22.91 51.57
N ILE A 218 -34.66 24.06 51.31
CA ILE A 218 -34.40 25.17 52.26
C ILE A 218 -35.68 25.98 52.47
#